data_AF-A0A7J8APW7-F1
#
_entry.id   AF-A0A7J8APW7-F1
#
_cell.length_a   1.000
_cell.length_b   1.000
_cell.length_c   1.000
_cell.angle_alpha   90.00
_cell.angle_beta   90.00
_cell.angle_gamma   90.00
#
_symmetry.space_group_name_H-M   'P 1'
#
loop_
_entity.id
_entity.type
_entity.pdbx_description
1 polymer ?
#
loop_
_entity_poly.entity_id
_entity_poly.type
_entity_poly.pdbx_seq_one_letter_code
_entity_poly.pdbx_strand_id
1 'polypeptide(L)'
;MENHSIEGVRHVFSRACTIHLPKKPVVHMLWAAFEEQQGNINEARNILRTFEECVLGLAMVRLRRVSLERRHGNMEEAEHLLQDAIKNAKSNTESSFYAIKLARHLFKIQKNFAKSKKVLLEAIERDKENTKLYLNLLEMEYSGDLKQNEENILNCFDKAIHGSLPVKMRITFSQRKVEFLEDFGSDVNKLLSAYDEHQTLLKEQDSLKRKAENGSEEPEEKKAHTEDTTASSAQLIDGDLQANQAAYNYSAWYQYNYQNPWNYGQYYPPPPT
;
A
#
# COMPACT_ATOMS: atom_id res chain seq x y z
N MET A 1 20.16 -34.30 23.00
CA MET A 1 20.02 -32.84 22.80
C MET A 1 18.85 -32.40 23.64
N GLU A 2 19.10 -31.58 24.65
CA GLU A 2 18.16 -31.27 25.74
C GLU A 2 16.89 -30.57 25.20
N ASN A 3 15.73 -30.99 25.73
CA ASN A 3 14.46 -30.29 25.51
C ASN A 3 14.61 -28.87 26.05
N HIS A 4 14.76 -27.89 25.17
CA HIS A 4 14.81 -26.48 25.55
C HIS A 4 13.51 -26.15 26.30
N SER A 5 13.62 -25.84 27.59
CA SER A 5 12.48 -25.45 28.40
C SER A 5 11.82 -24.21 27.80
N ILE A 6 10.52 -24.29 27.51
CA ILE A 6 9.68 -23.18 27.01
C ILE A 6 9.91 -21.92 27.87
N GLU A 7 10.04 -22.10 29.18
CA GLU A 7 10.28 -21.01 30.13
C GLU A 7 11.68 -20.39 29.98
N GLY A 8 12.69 -21.19 29.65
CA GLY A 8 14.03 -20.69 29.34
C GLY A 8 14.02 -19.80 28.10
N VAL A 9 13.30 -20.20 27.06
CA VAL A 9 13.14 -19.41 25.83
C VAL A 9 12.40 -18.10 26.11
N ARG A 10 11.32 -18.15 26.90
CA ARG A 10 10.59 -16.95 27.36
C ARG A 10 11.49 -15.98 28.13
N HIS A 11 12.31 -16.50 29.05
CA HIS A 11 13.25 -15.69 29.81
C HIS A 11 14.30 -15.01 28.91
N VAL A 12 14.85 -15.74 27.94
CA VAL A 12 15.81 -15.18 26.97
C VAL A 12 15.18 -14.06 26.15
N PHE A 13 13.99 -14.28 25.59
CA PHE A 13 13.27 -13.24 24.84
C PHE A 13 12.95 -12.02 25.71
N SER A 14 12.39 -12.24 26.90
CA SER A 14 12.07 -11.18 27.84
C SER A 14 13.32 -10.33 28.15
N ARG A 15 14.46 -10.95 28.47
CA ARG A 15 15.69 -10.23 28.77
C ARG A 15 16.25 -9.50 27.56
N ALA A 16 16.20 -10.13 26.37
CA ALA A 16 16.66 -9.52 25.13
C ALA A 16 15.82 -8.28 24.77
N CYS A 17 14.50 -8.38 24.84
CA CYS A 17 13.58 -7.30 24.48
C CYS A 17 13.49 -6.19 25.53
N THR A 18 13.50 -6.50 26.83
CA THR A 18 13.29 -5.49 27.88
C THR A 18 14.56 -4.78 28.33
N ILE A 19 15.73 -5.40 28.17
CA ILE A 19 17.02 -4.85 28.65
C ILE A 19 17.93 -4.47 27.50
N HIS A 20 18.23 -5.43 26.61
CA HIS A 20 19.35 -5.28 25.66
C HIS A 20 18.94 -4.61 24.36
N LEU A 21 17.75 -4.93 23.84
CA LEU A 21 17.32 -4.59 22.49
C LEU A 21 15.90 -3.98 22.42
N PRO A 22 15.51 -3.04 23.31
CA PRO A 22 14.12 -2.56 23.44
C PRO A 22 13.54 -1.88 22.21
N LYS A 23 14.39 -1.39 21.32
CA LYS A 23 13.95 -0.71 20.07
C LYS A 23 14.18 -1.54 18.82
N LYS A 24 14.68 -2.78 18.93
CA LYS A 24 14.95 -3.64 17.77
C LYS A 24 13.70 -4.45 17.43
N PRO A 25 13.02 -4.16 16.30
CA PRO A 25 11.72 -4.76 16.00
C PRO A 25 11.77 -6.27 15.83
N VAL A 26 12.80 -6.79 15.18
CA VAL A 26 12.91 -8.21 14.82
C VAL A 26 12.76 -9.12 16.04
N VAL A 27 13.45 -8.81 17.14
CA VAL A 27 13.44 -9.66 18.34
C VAL A 27 12.06 -9.63 19.03
N HIS A 28 11.39 -8.48 19.04
CA HIS A 28 10.04 -8.35 19.59
C HIS A 28 9.00 -9.10 18.75
N MET A 29 9.14 -9.07 17.43
CA MET A 29 8.28 -9.83 16.52
C MET A 29 8.47 -11.33 16.68
N LEU A 30 9.70 -11.80 16.90
CA LEU A 30 10.00 -13.20 17.17
C LEU A 30 9.46 -13.65 18.52
N TRP A 31 9.60 -12.81 19.56
CA TRP A 31 9.04 -13.10 20.88
C TRP A 31 7.50 -13.21 20.83
N ALA A 32 6.82 -12.25 20.21
CA ALA A 32 5.37 -12.31 20.06
C ALA A 32 4.91 -13.55 19.26
N ALA A 33 5.63 -13.91 18.19
CA ALA A 33 5.33 -15.12 17.42
C ALA A 33 5.56 -16.40 18.23
N PHE A 34 6.59 -16.43 19.07
CA PHE A 34 6.84 -17.53 19.99
C PHE A 34 5.69 -17.69 20.98
N GLU A 35 5.24 -16.62 21.65
CA GLU A 35 4.11 -16.71 22.59
C GLU A 35 2.81 -17.13 21.88
N GLU A 36 2.56 -16.63 20.67
CA GLU A 36 1.43 -17.08 19.84
C GLU A 36 1.50 -18.59 19.55
N GLN A 37 2.68 -19.10 19.19
CA GLN A 37 2.90 -20.53 18.95
C GLN A 37 2.70 -21.39 20.20
N GLN A 38 3.01 -20.85 21.39
CA GLN A 38 2.77 -21.53 22.67
C GLN A 38 1.31 -21.39 23.15
N GLY A 39 0.44 -20.67 22.42
CA GLY A 39 -0.95 -20.44 22.79
C GLY A 39 -1.19 -19.27 23.75
N ASN A 40 -0.13 -18.54 24.14
CA ASN A 40 -0.20 -17.37 25.01
C ASN A 40 -0.55 -16.09 24.23
N ILE A 41 -1.75 -16.07 23.66
CA ILE A 41 -2.15 -15.02 22.71
C ILE A 41 -2.19 -13.63 23.37
N ASN A 42 -2.63 -13.56 24.63
CA ASN A 42 -2.67 -12.31 25.38
C ASN A 42 -1.28 -11.71 25.61
N GLU A 43 -0.28 -12.56 25.81
CA GLU A 43 1.10 -12.09 25.97
C GLU A 43 1.65 -11.60 24.62
N ALA A 44 1.38 -12.32 23.53
CA ALA A 44 1.72 -11.86 22.18
C ALA A 44 1.10 -10.48 21.86
N ARG A 45 -0.16 -10.25 22.25
CA ARG A 45 -0.82 -8.93 22.15
C ARG A 45 -0.10 -7.88 22.96
N ASN A 46 0.24 -8.19 24.20
CA ASN A 46 0.90 -7.27 25.12
C ASN A 46 2.29 -6.86 24.60
N ILE A 47 3.10 -7.82 24.15
CA ILE A 47 4.42 -7.58 23.58
C ILE A 47 4.32 -6.62 22.39
N LEU A 48 3.41 -6.88 21.44
CA LEU A 48 3.27 -6.06 20.25
C LEU A 48 2.73 -4.65 20.56
N ARG A 49 1.78 -4.52 21.49
CA ARG A 49 1.25 -3.23 21.93
C ARG A 49 2.34 -2.39 22.59
N THR A 50 3.02 -2.94 23.60
CA THR A 50 4.09 -2.24 24.32
C THR A 50 5.22 -1.83 23.38
N PHE A 51 5.55 -2.68 22.40
CA PHE A 51 6.55 -2.33 21.40
C PHE A 51 6.10 -1.20 20.46
N GLU A 52 4.83 -1.18 20.05
CA GLU A 52 4.29 -0.08 19.24
C GLU A 52 4.32 1.25 19.98
N GLU A 53 4.02 1.24 21.28
CA GLU A 53 4.10 2.42 22.16
C GLU A 53 5.56 2.90 22.32
N CYS A 54 6.53 1.97 22.35
CA CYS A 54 7.96 2.30 22.43
C CYS A 54 8.54 2.85 21.12
N VAL A 55 8.09 2.32 19.98
CA VAL A 55 8.60 2.66 18.64
C VAL A 55 7.44 3.10 17.73
N LEU A 56 7.10 4.39 17.85
CA LEU A 56 5.99 5.01 17.12
C LEU A 56 6.21 5.02 15.60
N GLY A 57 5.11 4.93 14.84
CA GLY A 57 5.09 5.09 13.38
C GLY A 57 5.61 3.88 12.60
N LEU A 58 5.91 2.76 13.27
CA LEU A 58 6.40 1.57 12.60
C LEU A 58 5.25 0.69 12.10
N ALA A 59 4.83 0.92 10.86
CA ALA A 59 3.67 0.26 10.25
C ALA A 59 3.69 -1.27 10.34
N MET A 60 4.87 -1.90 10.28
CA MET A 60 5.00 -3.36 10.42
C MET A 60 4.49 -3.89 11.77
N VAL A 61 4.59 -3.11 12.85
CA VAL A 61 4.08 -3.50 14.18
C VAL A 61 2.56 -3.54 14.15
N ARG A 62 1.93 -2.47 13.67
CA ARG A 62 0.47 -2.38 13.51
C ARG A 62 -0.05 -3.51 12.65
N LEU A 63 0.60 -3.81 11.52
CA LEU A 63 0.19 -4.92 10.65
C LEU A 63 0.35 -6.31 11.31
N ARG A 64 1.35 -6.49 12.18
CA ARG A 64 1.51 -7.74 12.94
C ARG A 64 0.39 -7.89 13.97
N ARG A 65 0.03 -6.82 14.70
CA ARG A 65 -1.12 -6.80 15.63
C ARG A 65 -2.42 -7.15 14.92
N VAL A 66 -2.72 -6.49 13.81
CA VAL A 66 -3.91 -6.80 12.98
C VAL A 66 -3.92 -8.26 12.54
N SER A 67 -2.76 -8.81 12.16
CA SER A 67 -2.68 -10.20 11.71
C SER A 67 -2.83 -11.21 12.83
N LEU A 68 -2.37 -10.89 14.05
CA LEU A 68 -2.62 -11.70 15.24
C LEU A 68 -4.13 -11.79 15.51
N GLU A 69 -4.82 -10.65 15.59
CA GLU A 69 -6.27 -10.64 15.85
C GLU A 69 -7.05 -11.40 14.77
N ARG A 70 -6.69 -11.21 13.49
CA ARG A 70 -7.29 -11.94 12.38
C ARG A 70 -7.14 -13.46 12.51
N ARG A 71 -5.94 -13.97 12.84
CA ARG A 71 -5.70 -15.41 12.97
C ARG A 71 -6.49 -16.04 14.12
N HIS A 72 -6.84 -15.25 15.13
CA HIS A 72 -7.62 -15.69 16.28
C HIS A 72 -9.11 -15.31 16.20
N GLY A 73 -9.61 -14.93 15.02
CA GLY A 73 -11.04 -14.68 14.80
C GLY A 73 -11.54 -13.32 15.30
N ASN A 74 -10.69 -12.49 15.88
CA ASN A 74 -11.03 -11.15 16.37
C ASN A 74 -11.06 -10.13 15.23
N MET A 75 -12.02 -10.29 14.31
CA MET A 75 -12.13 -9.46 13.11
C MET A 75 -12.46 -7.99 13.43
N GLU A 76 -13.26 -7.75 14.48
CA GLU A 76 -13.61 -6.40 14.93
C GLU A 76 -12.38 -5.63 15.41
N GLU A 77 -11.55 -6.25 16.25
CA GLU A 77 -10.31 -5.61 16.72
C GLU A 77 -9.30 -5.43 15.58
N ALA A 78 -9.19 -6.41 14.68
CA ALA A 78 -8.33 -6.28 13.49
C ALA A 78 -8.72 -5.07 12.62
N GLU A 79 -10.03 -4.85 12.45
CA GLU A 79 -10.56 -3.69 11.76
C GLU A 79 -10.32 -2.40 12.56
N HIS A 80 -10.65 -2.38 13.85
CA HIS A 80 -10.47 -1.23 14.73
C HIS A 80 -9.02 -0.73 14.75
N LEU A 81 -8.04 -1.63 14.81
CA LEU A 81 -6.62 -1.29 14.77
C LEU A 81 -6.22 -0.54 13.48
N LEU A 82 -6.81 -0.89 12.34
CA LEU A 82 -6.56 -0.21 11.07
C LEU A 82 -7.32 1.12 10.99
N GLN A 83 -8.55 1.18 11.48
CA GLN A 83 -9.32 2.43 11.56
C GLN A 83 -8.62 3.46 12.45
N ASP A 84 -8.13 3.03 13.62
CA ASP A 84 -7.33 3.85 14.53
C ASP A 84 -6.05 4.36 13.85
N ALA A 85 -5.36 3.49 13.09
CA ALA A 85 -4.18 3.87 12.34
C ALA A 85 -4.47 4.90 11.22
N ILE A 86 -5.60 4.80 10.53
CA ILE A 86 -6.06 5.78 9.53
C ILE A 86 -6.34 7.13 10.20
N LYS A 87 -7.00 7.11 11.37
CA LYS A 87 -7.40 8.29 12.14
C LYS A 87 -6.20 9.05 12.71
N ASN A 88 -5.19 8.33 13.18
CA ASN A 88 -4.01 8.90 13.82
C ASN A 88 -2.80 9.03 12.86
N ALA A 89 -2.98 8.78 11.57
CA ALA A 89 -1.94 8.92 10.58
C ALA A 89 -1.41 10.36 10.52
N LYS A 90 -0.10 10.52 10.37
CA LYS A 90 0.58 11.83 10.34
C LYS A 90 0.63 12.45 8.95
N SER A 91 0.32 11.67 7.91
CA SER A 91 0.33 12.13 6.52
C SER A 91 -0.78 11.46 5.71
N ASN A 92 -1.20 12.10 4.61
CA ASN A 92 -2.14 11.50 3.65
C ASN A 92 -1.60 10.17 3.12
N THR A 93 -0.32 10.11 2.77
CA THR A 93 0.33 8.88 2.30
C THR A 93 0.23 7.73 3.31
N GLU A 94 0.42 8.01 4.60
CA GLU A 94 0.27 7.02 5.68
C GLU A 94 -1.20 6.63 5.88
N SER A 95 -2.12 7.59 5.88
CA SER A 95 -3.55 7.33 5.99
C SER A 95 -4.05 6.44 4.84
N SER A 96 -3.63 6.76 3.60
CA SER A 96 -3.90 5.99 2.38
C SER A 96 -3.32 4.58 2.45
N PHE A 97 -2.10 4.42 3.01
CA PHE A 97 -1.51 3.10 3.24
C PHE A 97 -2.43 2.23 4.12
N TYR A 98 -2.87 2.74 5.27
CA TYR A 98 -3.74 1.97 6.16
C TYR A 98 -5.15 1.78 5.59
N ALA A 99 -5.68 2.75 4.85
CA ALA A 99 -6.96 2.61 4.15
C ALA A 99 -6.94 1.48 3.13
N ILE A 100 -5.85 1.33 2.36
CA ILE A 100 -5.66 0.19 1.45
C ILE A 100 -5.65 -1.13 2.20
N LYS A 101 -4.95 -1.20 3.34
CA LYS A 101 -4.90 -2.42 4.17
C LYS A 101 -6.28 -2.76 4.76
N LEU A 102 -7.03 -1.76 5.20
CA LEU A 102 -8.39 -1.91 5.71
C LEU A 102 -9.34 -2.39 4.62
N ALA A 103 -9.35 -1.75 3.44
CA ALA A 103 -10.16 -2.16 2.31
C ALA A 103 -9.87 -3.61 1.92
N ARG A 104 -8.60 -4.01 1.77
CA ARG A 104 -8.23 -5.40 1.47
C ARG A 104 -8.70 -6.38 2.55
N HIS A 105 -8.59 -6.03 3.83
CA HIS A 105 -9.09 -6.87 4.91
C HIS A 105 -10.61 -7.05 4.82
N LEU A 106 -11.36 -5.95 4.71
CA LEU A 106 -12.82 -5.97 4.58
C LEU A 106 -13.27 -6.78 3.37
N PHE A 107 -12.64 -6.56 2.22
CA PHE A 107 -13.01 -7.23 0.98
C PHE A 107 -12.60 -8.71 0.95
N LYS A 108 -11.32 -9.03 1.15
CA LYS A 108 -10.82 -10.39 0.95
C LYS A 108 -11.13 -11.32 2.12
N ILE A 109 -11.18 -10.80 3.35
CA ILE A 109 -11.37 -11.60 4.57
C ILE A 109 -12.83 -11.56 5.00
N GLN A 110 -13.39 -10.38 5.27
CA GLN A 110 -14.77 -10.26 5.77
C GLN A 110 -15.84 -10.31 4.65
N LYS A 111 -15.43 -10.35 3.38
CA LYS A 111 -16.33 -10.36 2.20
C LYS A 111 -17.29 -9.15 2.14
N ASN A 112 -16.93 -8.05 2.79
CA ASN A 112 -17.74 -6.83 2.82
C ASN A 112 -17.28 -5.86 1.72
N PHE A 113 -17.78 -6.09 0.50
CA PHE A 113 -17.45 -5.29 -0.67
C PHE A 113 -17.88 -3.82 -0.50
N ALA A 114 -19.12 -3.57 -0.07
CA ALA A 114 -19.67 -2.22 0.06
C ALA A 114 -18.86 -1.34 1.01
N LYS A 115 -18.51 -1.88 2.19
CA LYS A 115 -17.70 -1.17 3.19
C LYS A 115 -16.27 -0.94 2.70
N SER A 116 -15.69 -1.93 2.02
CA SER A 116 -14.35 -1.81 1.42
C SER A 116 -14.28 -0.72 0.35
N LYS A 117 -15.27 -0.67 -0.57
CA LYS A 117 -15.39 0.37 -1.58
C LYS A 117 -15.54 1.75 -0.95
N LYS A 118 -16.39 1.88 0.09
CA LYS A 118 -16.54 3.13 0.85
C LYS A 118 -15.21 3.62 1.43
N VAL A 119 -14.44 2.75 2.09
CA VAL A 119 -13.12 3.10 2.65
C VAL A 119 -12.17 3.64 1.58
N LEU A 120 -12.12 3.02 0.40
CA LEU A 120 -11.26 3.49 -0.70
C LEU A 120 -11.72 4.83 -1.26
N LEU A 121 -13.04 5.02 -1.42
CA LEU A 121 -13.57 6.29 -1.93
C LEU A 121 -13.28 7.45 -0.97
N GLU A 122 -13.48 7.26 0.34
CA GLU A 122 -13.14 8.25 1.38
C GLU A 122 -11.63 8.53 1.45
N ALA A 123 -10.78 7.55 1.16
CA ALA A 123 -9.34 7.75 1.06
C ALA A 123 -8.96 8.54 -0.20
N ILE A 124 -9.61 8.25 -1.34
CA ILE A 124 -9.39 8.97 -2.61
C ILE A 124 -9.77 10.44 -2.46
N GLU A 125 -10.86 10.75 -1.75
CA GLU A 125 -11.27 12.13 -1.50
C GLU A 125 -10.22 12.94 -0.73
N ARG A 126 -9.48 12.28 0.18
CA ARG A 126 -8.42 12.88 0.99
C ARG A 126 -7.07 12.93 0.28
N ASP A 127 -6.76 11.94 -0.56
CA ASP A 127 -5.46 11.77 -1.22
C ASP A 127 -5.65 11.49 -2.72
N LYS A 128 -6.16 12.50 -3.43
CA LYS A 128 -6.64 12.39 -4.82
C LYS A 128 -5.56 12.03 -5.84
N GLU A 129 -4.29 12.27 -5.50
CA GLU A 129 -3.14 12.04 -6.38
C GLU A 129 -2.51 10.65 -6.18
N ASN A 130 -2.95 9.91 -5.16
CA ASN A 130 -2.38 8.62 -4.83
C ASN A 130 -2.92 7.50 -5.72
N THR A 131 -2.15 7.17 -6.75
CA THR A 131 -2.50 6.13 -7.72
C THR A 131 -2.77 4.76 -7.08
N LYS A 132 -2.15 4.44 -5.93
CA LYS A 132 -2.35 3.14 -5.29
C LYS A 132 -3.80 2.95 -4.84
N LEU A 133 -4.51 4.01 -4.47
CA LEU A 133 -5.92 3.93 -4.09
C LEU A 133 -6.80 3.52 -5.27
N TYR A 134 -6.61 4.17 -6.42
CA TYR A 134 -7.35 3.86 -7.65
C TYR A 134 -7.06 2.44 -8.15
N LEU A 135 -5.80 1.99 -8.08
CA LEU A 135 -5.44 0.62 -8.46
C LEU A 135 -6.12 -0.42 -7.57
N ASN A 136 -6.21 -0.17 -6.26
CA ASN A 136 -6.89 -1.08 -5.34
C ASN A 136 -8.42 -1.07 -5.54
N LEU A 137 -8.99 0.08 -5.91
CA LEU A 137 -10.42 0.17 -6.24
C LEU A 137 -10.71 -0.62 -7.52
N LEU A 138 -9.90 -0.44 -8.56
CA LEU A 138 -10.02 -1.16 -9.83
C LEU A 138 -9.88 -2.69 -9.64
N GLU A 139 -8.88 -3.15 -8.89
CA GLU A 139 -8.70 -4.58 -8.57
C GLU A 139 -9.95 -5.18 -7.90
N MET A 140 -10.64 -4.39 -7.08
CA MET A 140 -11.86 -4.84 -6.41
C MET A 140 -13.01 -5.02 -7.40
N GLU A 141 -13.21 -4.07 -8.32
CA GLU A 141 -14.26 -4.19 -9.35
C GLU A 141 -13.97 -5.34 -10.33
N TYR A 142 -12.69 -5.56 -10.67
CA TYR A 142 -12.23 -6.66 -11.51
C TYR A 142 -12.39 -8.05 -10.89
N SER A 143 -12.56 -8.13 -9.57
CA SER A 143 -12.67 -9.40 -8.88
C SER A 143 -14.03 -10.09 -9.02
N GLY A 144 -15.04 -9.36 -9.52
CA GLY A 144 -16.37 -9.87 -9.82
C GLY A 144 -16.52 -10.31 -11.27
N ASP A 145 -17.77 -10.50 -11.71
CA ASP A 145 -18.08 -10.73 -13.11
C ASP A 145 -17.83 -9.45 -13.92
N LEU A 146 -16.89 -9.51 -14.88
CA LEU A 146 -16.45 -8.33 -15.65
C LEU A 146 -17.57 -7.73 -16.49
N LYS A 147 -18.54 -8.53 -16.92
CA LYS A 147 -19.66 -8.09 -17.76
C LYS A 147 -20.70 -7.36 -16.94
N GLN A 148 -21.06 -7.92 -15.77
CA GLN A 148 -22.00 -7.29 -14.84
C GLN A 148 -21.40 -6.03 -14.21
N ASN A 149 -20.10 -6.02 -13.96
CA ASN A 149 -19.39 -4.89 -13.35
C ASN A 149 -18.83 -3.89 -14.38
N GLU A 150 -19.08 -4.06 -15.68
CA GLU A 150 -18.50 -3.21 -16.74
C GLU A 150 -18.66 -1.72 -16.42
N GLU A 151 -19.88 -1.28 -16.07
CA GLU A 151 -20.16 0.12 -15.73
C GLU A 151 -19.35 0.60 -14.51
N ASN A 152 -19.24 -0.22 -13.46
CA ASN A 152 -18.45 0.12 -12.28
C ASN A 152 -16.95 0.20 -12.57
N ILE A 153 -16.44 -0.70 -13.43
CA ILE A 153 -15.05 -0.70 -13.88
C ILE A 153 -14.76 0.57 -14.68
N LEU A 154 -15.63 0.90 -15.64
CA LEU A 154 -15.50 2.12 -16.44
C LEU A 154 -15.56 3.39 -15.57
N ASN A 155 -16.49 3.45 -14.62
CA ASN A 155 -16.56 4.55 -13.65
C ASN A 155 -15.27 4.69 -12.83
N CYS A 156 -14.58 3.59 -12.50
CA CYS A 156 -13.30 3.64 -11.81
C CYS A 156 -12.17 4.16 -12.71
N PHE A 157 -12.14 3.76 -13.98
CA PHE A 157 -11.22 4.31 -14.97
C PHE A 157 -11.46 5.81 -15.16
N ASP A 158 -12.70 6.22 -15.39
CA ASP A 158 -13.07 7.62 -15.60
C ASP A 158 -12.70 8.48 -14.40
N LYS A 159 -12.95 8.00 -13.19
CA LYS A 159 -12.54 8.72 -11.97
C LYS A 159 -11.03 8.91 -11.87
N ALA A 160 -10.23 7.97 -12.34
CA ALA A 160 -8.77 8.10 -12.38
C ALA A 160 -8.31 9.03 -13.52
N ILE A 161 -8.93 8.91 -14.70
CA ILE A 161 -8.57 9.66 -15.93
C ILE A 161 -9.00 11.13 -15.84
N HIS A 162 -10.13 11.44 -15.21
CA HIS A 162 -10.62 12.82 -15.00
C HIS A 162 -10.23 13.38 -13.64
N GLY A 163 -9.57 12.58 -12.80
CA GLY A 163 -9.14 12.96 -11.46
C GLY A 163 -7.87 13.81 -11.44
N SER A 164 -7.36 14.03 -10.22
CA SER A 164 -6.15 14.83 -9.97
C SER A 164 -4.84 14.05 -10.14
N LEU A 165 -4.89 12.82 -10.68
CA LEU A 165 -3.67 12.04 -10.90
C LEU A 165 -2.70 12.77 -11.85
N PRO A 166 -1.39 12.57 -11.72
CA PRO A 166 -0.42 13.09 -12.68
C PRO A 166 -0.74 12.63 -14.10
N VAL A 167 -0.53 13.49 -15.11
CA VAL A 167 -0.88 13.22 -16.53
C VAL A 167 -0.35 11.87 -17.01
N LYS A 168 0.90 11.52 -16.66
CA LYS A 168 1.49 10.21 -16.99
C LYS A 168 0.64 9.04 -16.45
N MET A 169 0.15 9.14 -15.22
CA MET A 169 -0.71 8.11 -14.63
C MET A 169 -2.10 8.10 -15.28
N ARG A 170 -2.68 9.27 -15.55
CA ARG A 170 -3.98 9.39 -16.27
C ARG A 170 -3.92 8.70 -17.63
N ILE A 171 -2.82 8.87 -18.38
CA ILE A 171 -2.57 8.18 -19.64
C ILE A 171 -2.50 6.66 -19.45
N THR A 172 -1.80 6.17 -18.43
CA THR A 172 -1.76 4.73 -18.13
C THR A 172 -3.15 4.17 -17.81
N PHE A 173 -3.99 4.88 -17.06
CA PHE A 173 -5.38 4.46 -16.82
C PHE A 173 -6.23 4.50 -18.10
N SER A 174 -6.05 5.52 -18.93
CA SER A 174 -6.74 5.65 -20.21
C SER A 174 -6.36 4.52 -21.18
N GLN A 175 -5.07 4.16 -21.27
CA GLN A 175 -4.61 3.03 -22.05
C GLN A 175 -5.27 1.72 -21.56
N ARG A 176 -5.25 1.47 -20.25
CA ARG A 176 -5.89 0.28 -19.66
C ARG A 176 -7.41 0.23 -19.86
N LYS A 177 -8.08 1.38 -19.89
CA LYS A 177 -9.50 1.49 -20.22
C LYS A 177 -9.76 1.04 -21.67
N VAL A 178 -8.90 1.45 -22.61
CA VAL A 178 -8.97 1.00 -24.01
C VAL A 178 -8.73 -0.51 -24.09
N GLU A 179 -7.67 -1.02 -23.46
CA GLU A 179 -7.37 -2.47 -23.42
C GLU A 179 -8.55 -3.28 -22.84
N PHE A 180 -9.14 -2.82 -21.74
CA PHE A 180 -10.32 -3.48 -21.15
C PHE A 180 -11.52 -3.52 -22.10
N LEU A 181 -11.82 -2.40 -22.78
CA LEU A 181 -12.94 -2.33 -23.72
C LEU A 181 -12.70 -3.14 -25.00
N GLU A 182 -11.45 -3.28 -25.44
CA GLU A 182 -11.07 -4.15 -26.56
C GLU A 182 -11.26 -5.63 -26.21
N ASP A 183 -10.80 -6.05 -25.03
CA ASP A 183 -10.84 -7.46 -24.60
C ASP A 183 -12.23 -7.92 -24.14
N PHE A 184 -12.97 -7.05 -23.45
CA PHE A 184 -14.19 -7.43 -22.71
C PHE A 184 -15.42 -6.56 -23.00
N GLY A 185 -15.25 -5.44 -23.72
CA GLY A 185 -16.31 -4.46 -23.93
C GLY A 185 -17.50 -5.02 -24.72
N SER A 186 -18.69 -4.56 -24.36
CA SER A 186 -19.94 -4.96 -25.03
C SER A 186 -20.38 -4.01 -26.16
N ASP A 187 -19.79 -2.81 -26.25
CA ASP A 187 -20.18 -1.75 -27.18
C ASP A 187 -18.95 -1.08 -27.82
N VAL A 188 -18.82 -1.21 -29.14
CA VAL A 188 -17.72 -0.63 -29.92
C VAL A 188 -17.70 0.90 -29.86
N ASN A 189 -18.84 1.56 -29.64
CA ASN A 189 -18.88 3.01 -29.53
C ASN A 189 -18.16 3.50 -28.27
N LYS A 190 -18.22 2.72 -27.17
CA LYS A 190 -17.46 3.03 -25.94
C LYS A 190 -15.97 2.89 -26.17
N LEU A 191 -15.55 1.87 -26.92
CA LEU A 191 -14.15 1.66 -27.30
C LEU A 191 -13.60 2.82 -28.15
N LEU A 192 -14.32 3.20 -29.20
CA LEU A 192 -13.93 4.35 -30.05
C LEU A 192 -13.84 5.64 -29.22
N SER A 193 -14.83 5.90 -28.36
CA SER A 193 -14.80 7.08 -27.47
C SER A 193 -13.60 7.08 -26.52
N ALA A 194 -13.25 5.91 -25.95
CA ALA A 194 -12.08 5.77 -25.08
C ALA A 194 -10.77 5.97 -25.84
N TYR A 195 -10.69 5.53 -27.10
CA TYR A 195 -9.54 5.75 -27.96
C TYR A 195 -9.35 7.25 -28.27
N ASP A 196 -10.41 7.96 -28.63
CA ASP A 196 -10.37 9.41 -28.89
C ASP A 196 -9.93 10.21 -27.64
N GLU A 197 -10.44 9.82 -26.48
CA GLU A 197 -10.03 10.38 -25.19
C GLU A 197 -8.53 10.12 -24.92
N HIS A 198 -8.06 8.91 -25.18
CA HIS A 198 -6.65 8.55 -25.02
C HIS A 198 -5.73 9.41 -25.91
N GLN A 199 -6.09 9.55 -27.19
CA GLN A 199 -5.36 10.40 -28.13
C GLN A 199 -5.32 11.87 -27.68
N THR A 200 -6.39 12.35 -27.05
CA THR A 200 -6.46 13.71 -26.49
C THR A 200 -5.46 13.89 -25.34
N LEU A 201 -5.34 12.91 -24.45
CA LEU A 201 -4.36 12.95 -23.34
C LEU A 201 -2.90 12.89 -23.82
N LEU A 202 -2.61 12.09 -24.86
CA LEU A 202 -1.27 12.05 -25.47
C LEU A 202 -0.87 13.43 -26.04
N LYS A 203 -1.80 14.10 -26.74
CA LYS A 203 -1.58 15.46 -27.26
C LYS A 203 -1.37 16.47 -26.13
N GLU A 204 -2.14 16.37 -25.04
CA GLU A 204 -1.97 17.19 -23.85
C GLU A 204 -0.54 17.04 -23.29
N GLN A 205 -0.07 15.80 -23.11
CA GLN A 205 1.28 15.50 -22.63
C GLN A 205 2.37 16.09 -23.53
N ASP A 206 2.25 15.94 -24.86
CA ASP A 206 3.23 16.49 -25.80
C ASP A 206 3.25 18.02 -25.79
N SER A 207 2.09 18.65 -25.61
CA SER A 207 2.01 20.11 -25.48
C SER A 207 2.70 20.62 -24.20
N LEU A 208 2.60 19.88 -23.11
CA LEU A 208 3.27 20.20 -21.85
C LEU A 208 4.79 20.03 -21.98
N LYS A 209 5.25 18.98 -22.67
CA LYS A 209 6.69 18.78 -22.95
C LYS A 209 7.27 19.93 -23.78
N ARG A 210 6.61 20.30 -24.89
CA ARG A 210 7.07 21.42 -25.74
C ARG A 210 7.09 22.76 -25.00
N LYS A 211 6.11 23.02 -24.12
CA LYS A 211 6.10 24.23 -23.27
C LYS A 211 7.24 24.24 -22.24
N ALA A 212 7.61 23.07 -21.72
CA ALA A 212 8.75 22.96 -20.80
C ALA A 212 10.11 23.13 -21.52
N GLU A 213 10.22 22.71 -22.78
CA GLU A 213 11.42 22.88 -23.60
C GLU A 213 11.60 24.33 -24.11
N ASN A 214 10.51 25.05 -24.38
CA ASN A 214 10.53 26.45 -24.86
C ASN A 214 10.47 27.49 -23.72
N GLY A 215 11.16 27.25 -22.60
CA GLY A 215 11.04 28.02 -21.35
C GLY A 215 10.86 29.55 -21.51
N SER A 216 9.84 30.07 -20.83
CA SER A 216 9.65 31.47 -20.39
C SER A 216 10.63 32.52 -20.92
N GLU A 217 10.29 33.20 -22.02
CA GLU A 217 10.81 34.52 -22.34
C GLU A 217 10.18 35.55 -21.38
N GLU A 218 10.70 35.67 -20.16
CA GLU A 218 10.57 36.94 -19.41
C GLU A 218 11.87 37.73 -19.54
N PRO A 219 11.80 39.05 -19.77
CA PRO A 219 13.00 39.88 -19.92
C PRO A 219 13.71 40.02 -18.57
N GLU A 220 15.03 39.80 -18.59
CA GLU A 220 15.92 39.94 -17.45
C GLU A 220 15.81 41.32 -16.79
N GLU A 221 15.28 41.38 -15.55
CA GLU A 221 15.66 42.43 -14.61
C GLU A 221 16.54 41.86 -13.50
N LYS A 222 17.79 42.34 -13.52
CA LYS A 222 18.87 42.17 -12.55
C LYS A 222 18.40 41.99 -11.10
N LYS A 223 18.91 40.95 -10.43
CA LYS A 223 19.59 41.09 -9.11
C LYS A 223 20.36 39.83 -8.67
N ALA A 224 21.64 40.09 -8.43
CA ALA A 224 22.56 39.55 -7.41
C ALA A 224 22.44 38.08 -6.93
N HIS A 225 23.39 37.32 -7.45
CA HIS A 225 24.14 36.18 -6.90
C HIS A 225 24.23 36.06 -5.36
N THR A 226 23.88 34.88 -4.84
CA THR A 226 24.66 34.16 -3.81
C THR A 226 24.43 32.64 -3.93
N GLU A 227 25.54 31.90 -3.89
CA GLU A 227 25.64 30.44 -3.97
C GLU A 227 25.21 29.79 -2.62
N ASP A 228 24.57 28.61 -2.64
CA ASP A 228 25.32 27.37 -2.40
C ASP A 228 24.51 26.07 -2.63
N THR A 229 25.14 25.23 -3.46
CA THR A 229 25.14 23.77 -3.63
C THR A 229 24.39 22.87 -2.62
N THR A 230 23.49 22.01 -3.12
CA THR A 230 23.51 20.55 -2.88
C THR A 230 22.74 19.81 -3.98
N ALA A 231 23.48 19.14 -4.85
CA ALA A 231 22.98 18.25 -5.89
C ALA A 231 22.87 16.81 -5.38
N SER A 232 21.96 16.05 -6.01
CA SER A 232 21.84 14.57 -6.15
C SER A 232 20.45 14.09 -5.71
N SER A 233 19.68 13.30 -6.46
CA SER A 233 19.87 12.62 -7.74
C SER A 233 18.48 12.10 -8.17
N ALA A 234 17.90 12.71 -9.22
CA ALA A 234 16.70 12.17 -9.86
C ALA A 234 17.12 10.98 -10.75
N GLN A 235 17.16 9.78 -10.18
CA GLN A 235 17.32 8.57 -10.97
C GLN A 235 16.00 8.21 -11.66
N LEU A 236 16.07 8.31 -12.98
CA LEU A 236 15.15 7.74 -13.96
C LEU A 236 14.91 6.26 -13.65
N ILE A 237 13.64 5.86 -13.55
CA ILE A 237 13.24 4.45 -13.74
C ILE A 237 12.22 4.44 -14.88
N ASP A 238 12.78 4.24 -16.07
CA ASP A 238 12.12 3.52 -17.15
C ASP A 238 12.00 2.05 -16.69
N GLY A 239 10.78 1.52 -16.74
CA GLY A 239 10.42 0.28 -16.04
C GLY A 239 8.98 -0.11 -16.32
N ASP A 240 8.64 -0.10 -17.61
CA ASP A 240 7.36 -0.59 -18.10
C ASP A 240 7.23 -2.10 -17.78
N LEU A 241 6.00 -2.54 -17.52
CA LEU A 241 5.60 -3.92 -17.22
C LEU A 241 5.92 -4.52 -15.82
N GLN A 242 6.97 -4.11 -15.10
CA GLN A 242 7.27 -4.66 -13.76
C GLN A 242 6.43 -4.07 -12.61
N ALA A 243 5.80 -2.91 -12.80
CA ALA A 243 5.00 -2.24 -11.77
C ALA A 243 3.80 -3.10 -11.29
N ASN A 244 3.27 -3.97 -12.16
CA ASN A 244 2.15 -4.84 -11.84
C ASN A 244 2.55 -6.08 -11.03
N GLN A 245 3.84 -6.43 -10.92
CA GLN A 245 4.29 -7.50 -10.02
C GLN A 245 4.90 -6.94 -8.73
N ALA A 246 5.50 -5.76 -8.80
CA ALA A 246 5.97 -5.01 -7.62
C ALA A 246 4.81 -4.53 -6.73
N ALA A 247 3.65 -4.16 -7.29
CA ALA A 247 2.49 -3.76 -6.50
C ALA A 247 1.88 -4.92 -5.67
N TYR A 248 2.01 -6.15 -6.16
CA TYR A 248 1.49 -7.38 -5.55
C TYR A 248 2.51 -8.10 -4.69
N ASN A 249 3.78 -7.70 -4.77
CA ASN A 249 4.79 -8.23 -3.89
C ASN A 249 4.56 -7.65 -2.48
N TYR A 250 4.08 -8.50 -1.56
CA TYR A 250 3.92 -8.15 -0.14
C TYR A 250 5.23 -7.54 0.42
N SER A 251 6.39 -7.94 -0.14
CA SER A 251 7.72 -7.44 0.20
C SER A 251 8.03 -6.00 -0.28
N ALA A 252 7.41 -5.51 -1.36
CA ALA A 252 7.60 -4.14 -1.85
C ALA A 252 6.94 -3.10 -0.92
N TRP A 253 5.91 -3.49 -0.17
CA TRP A 253 5.31 -2.65 0.87
C TRP A 253 6.14 -2.58 2.16
N TYR A 254 7.01 -3.56 2.43
CA TYR A 254 7.93 -3.52 3.57
C TYR A 254 9.17 -2.64 3.33
N GLN A 255 9.43 -2.29 2.06
CA GLN A 255 10.59 -1.48 1.66
C GLN A 255 10.49 0.00 2.08
N TYR A 256 9.35 0.44 2.63
CA TYR A 256 9.16 1.84 3.04
C TYR A 256 10.01 2.26 4.26
N ASN A 257 10.68 1.34 4.95
CA ASN A 257 11.60 1.70 6.05
C ASN A 257 12.79 0.73 6.30
N TYR A 258 12.85 -0.46 5.68
CA TYR A 258 13.97 -1.41 5.88
C TYR A 258 14.17 -2.32 4.65
N GLN A 259 15.43 -2.66 4.36
CA GLN A 259 15.80 -3.64 3.33
C GLN A 259 15.40 -5.06 3.79
N ASN A 260 14.69 -5.79 2.94
CA ASN A 260 14.11 -7.12 3.19
C ASN A 260 15.09 -8.15 3.78
N PRO A 261 14.75 -8.80 4.91
CA PRO A 261 15.32 -10.10 5.30
C PRO A 261 14.29 -11.25 5.36
N TRP A 262 12.99 -11.01 5.11
CA TRP A 262 11.94 -11.98 5.48
C TRP A 262 11.64 -13.02 4.40
N ASN A 263 12.41 -14.11 4.41
CA ASN A 263 11.99 -15.38 3.84
C ASN A 263 11.30 -16.21 4.94
N TYR A 264 9.96 -16.28 4.91
CA TYR A 264 9.13 -16.94 5.94
C TYR A 264 9.45 -18.43 6.12
N GLY A 265 10.03 -19.11 5.11
CA GLY A 265 10.39 -20.53 5.18
C GLY A 265 11.58 -20.86 6.10
N GLN A 266 12.35 -19.87 6.56
CA GLN A 266 13.50 -20.09 7.44
C GLN A 266 13.15 -19.98 8.94
N TYR A 267 11.99 -19.41 9.29
CA TYR A 267 11.66 -19.05 10.68
C TYR A 267 10.54 -19.88 11.31
N TYR A 268 9.85 -20.70 10.52
CA TYR A 268 8.84 -21.64 11.00
C TYR A 268 9.36 -23.06 10.74
N PRO A 269 10.00 -23.73 11.72
CA PRO A 269 10.20 -25.16 11.61
C PRO A 269 8.83 -25.86 11.54
N PRO A 270 8.68 -26.91 10.70
CA PRO A 270 7.43 -27.65 10.59
C PRO A 270 7.03 -28.22 11.96
N PRO A 271 5.73 -28.39 12.22
CA PRO A 271 5.26 -28.98 13.47
C PRO A 271 5.86 -30.39 13.61
N PRO A 272 6.25 -30.81 14.84
CA PRO A 272 6.68 -32.17 15.08
C PRO A 272 5.51 -33.11 14.77
N THR A 273 5.72 -34.03 13.81
CA THR A 273 4.84 -35.18 13.52
C THR A 273 4.88 -36.19 14.64
#